data_AF-A0A3C2DVX7-F1
#
_entry.id   AF-A0A3C2DVX7-F1
#
_cell.length_a   1.000
_cell.length_b   1.000
_cell.length_c   1.000
_cell.angle_alpha   90.00
_cell.angle_beta   90.00
_cell.angle_gamma   90.00
#
_symmetry.space_group_name_H-M   'P 1'
#
loop_
_entity.id
_entity.type
_entity.pdbx_description
1 polymer ?
#
loop_
_entity_poly.entity_id
_entity_poly.type
_entity_poly.pdbx_seq_one_letter_code
_entity_poly.pdbx_strand_id
1 'polypeptide(L)'
;MTNKIKERREELNLSQRQLADLLNVSYQQIQKWEKSERIPTAINAIALARALDSSVENLFPSNKSKVIALKQRRQELKLTQKQVAERANIAESTYQRYERGQIVPLAFTAVHLAKALETTVEELYIDEE
;
A
#
# COMPACT_ATOMS: atom_id res chain seq x y z
N MET A 1 0.45 -5.62 6.58
CA MET A 1 1.22 -4.74 5.67
C MET A 1 2.31 -5.62 5.10
N THR A 2 2.31 -5.83 3.79
CA THR A 2 3.36 -6.62 3.12
C THR A 2 4.58 -5.71 3.00
N ASN A 3 5.72 -6.14 3.53
CA ASN A 3 6.99 -5.43 3.38
C ASN A 3 7.95 -6.31 2.57
N LYS A 4 8.89 -5.69 1.86
CA LYS A 4 9.87 -6.39 1.02
C LYS A 4 11.25 -6.53 1.66
N ILE A 5 11.36 -6.33 2.98
CA ILE A 5 12.65 -6.37 3.70
C ILE A 5 13.31 -7.73 3.53
N LYS A 6 12.55 -8.82 3.76
CA LYS A 6 13.06 -10.18 3.70
C LYS A 6 13.55 -10.54 2.30
N GLU A 7 12.71 -10.28 1.30
CA GLU A 7 13.00 -10.49 -0.12
C GLU A 7 14.30 -9.79 -0.51
N ARG A 8 14.39 -8.48 -0.25
CA ARG A 8 15.55 -7.69 -0.64
C ARG A 8 16.83 -8.09 0.11
N ARG A 9 16.70 -8.48 1.38
CA ARG A 9 17.83 -9.03 2.17
C ARG A 9 18.37 -10.31 1.54
N GLU A 10 17.49 -11.20 1.10
CA GLU A 10 17.86 -12.49 0.50
C GLU A 10 18.49 -12.32 -0.88
N GLU A 11 18.01 -11.37 -1.69
CA GLU A 11 18.64 -11.00 -2.97
C GLU A 11 20.09 -10.52 -2.79
N LEU A 12 20.38 -9.86 -1.67
CA LEU A 12 21.72 -9.41 -1.30
C LEU A 12 22.54 -10.47 -0.57
N ASN A 13 22.03 -11.71 -0.44
CA ASN A 13 22.66 -12.82 0.28
C ASN A 13 23.02 -12.49 1.74
N LEU A 14 22.26 -11.59 2.38
CA LEU A 14 22.46 -11.22 3.77
C LEU A 14 21.63 -12.12 4.69
N SER A 15 22.19 -12.54 5.82
CA SER A 15 21.41 -13.08 6.93
C SER A 15 20.73 -11.95 7.72
N GLN A 16 19.67 -12.27 8.45
CA GLN A 16 19.01 -11.34 9.37
C GLN A 16 19.99 -10.75 10.41
N ARG A 17 21.01 -11.52 10.84
CA ARG A 17 22.06 -11.04 11.75
C ARG A 17 22.98 -10.03 11.08
N GLN A 18 23.45 -10.33 9.87
CA GLN A 18 24.29 -9.39 9.11
C GLN A 18 23.55 -8.07 8.84
N LEU A 19 22.26 -8.12 8.51
CA LEU A 19 21.45 -6.91 8.35
C LEU A 19 21.29 -6.14 9.68
N ALA A 20 21.12 -6.85 10.80
CA ALA A 20 21.05 -6.24 12.11
C ALA A 20 22.36 -5.52 12.47
N ASP A 21 23.49 -6.15 12.20
CA ASP A 21 24.83 -5.59 12.43
C ASP A 21 25.08 -4.34 11.57
N LEU A 22 24.69 -4.37 10.29
CA LEU A 22 24.78 -3.22 9.38
C LEU A 22 23.98 -2.01 9.86
N LEU A 23 22.84 -2.25 10.50
CA LEU A 23 21.92 -1.22 10.98
C LEU A 23 22.17 -0.83 12.44
N ASN A 24 23.08 -1.52 13.13
CA ASN A 24 23.31 -1.41 14.57
C ASN A 24 22.00 -1.56 15.38
N VAL A 25 21.23 -2.59 15.06
CA VAL A 25 19.97 -2.94 15.74
C VAL A 25 20.00 -4.39 16.19
N SER A 26 19.05 -4.81 17.02
CA SER A 26 19.00 -6.21 17.42
C SER A 26 18.44 -7.10 16.31
N TYR A 27 18.92 -8.35 16.25
CA TYR A 27 18.36 -9.39 15.37
C TYR A 27 16.83 -9.52 15.54
N GLN A 28 16.33 -9.41 16.77
CA GLN A 28 14.89 -9.48 17.05
C GLN A 28 14.12 -8.31 16.45
N GLN A 29 14.73 -7.12 16.30
CA GLN A 29 14.11 -6.01 15.59
C GLN A 29 13.93 -6.31 14.11
N ILE A 30 14.98 -6.83 13.44
CA ILE A 30 14.90 -7.25 12.03
C ILE A 30 13.79 -8.30 11.86
N GLN A 31 13.77 -9.33 12.70
CA GLN A 31 12.76 -10.38 12.65
C GLN A 31 11.33 -9.83 12.78
N LYS A 32 11.10 -8.91 13.74
CA LYS A 32 9.79 -8.29 13.94
C LYS A 32 9.38 -7.39 12.79
N TRP A 33 10.33 -6.70 12.16
CA TRP A 33 10.07 -5.87 10.98
C TRP A 33 9.73 -6.72 9.77
N GLU A 34 10.49 -7.78 9.49
CA GLU A 34 10.21 -8.70 8.38
C GLU A 34 8.84 -9.36 8.51
N LYS A 35 8.43 -9.74 9.73
CA LYS A 35 7.09 -10.30 10.02
C LYS A 35 5.97 -9.25 10.08
N SER A 36 6.28 -7.97 9.91
CA SER A 36 5.32 -6.86 10.08
C SER A 36 4.65 -6.80 11.47
N GLU A 37 5.23 -7.44 12.48
CA GLU A 37 4.78 -7.38 13.88
C GLU A 37 5.07 -6.02 14.52
N ARG A 38 6.10 -5.32 13.99
CA ARG A 38 6.45 -3.97 14.40
C ARG A 38 6.82 -3.12 13.20
N ILE A 39 6.37 -1.86 13.21
CA ILE A 39 6.72 -0.88 12.19
C ILE A 39 8.05 -0.21 12.58
N PRO A 40 9.05 -0.15 11.69
CA PRO A 40 10.28 0.61 11.94
C PRO A 40 9.99 2.11 12.01
N THR A 41 10.79 2.83 12.78
CA THR A 41 10.75 4.31 12.79
C THR A 41 11.18 4.84 11.41
N ALA A 42 10.87 6.10 11.10
CA ALA A 42 11.29 6.72 9.84
C ALA A 42 12.81 6.64 9.62
N ILE A 43 13.60 6.85 10.69
CA ILE A 43 15.07 6.73 10.66
C ILE A 43 15.48 5.31 10.27
N ASN A 44 14.88 4.29 10.90
CA ASN A 44 15.20 2.89 10.61
C ASN A 44 14.71 2.46 9.22
N ALA A 45 13.58 2.99 8.76
CA ALA A 45 13.08 2.74 7.41
C ALA A 45 14.05 3.29 6.34
N ILE A 46 14.59 4.50 6.55
CA ILE A 46 15.62 5.08 5.68
C ILE A 46 16.92 4.27 5.74
N ALA A 47 17.32 3.84 6.94
CA ALA A 47 18.52 3.02 7.12
C ALA A 47 18.38 1.66 6.41
N LEU A 48 17.22 1.00 6.54
CA LEU A 48 16.88 -0.23 5.81
C LEU A 48 16.96 -0.03 4.30
N ALA A 49 16.36 1.04 3.77
CA ALA A 49 16.39 1.36 2.34
C ALA A 49 17.84 1.45 1.83
N ARG A 50 18.71 2.15 2.57
CA ARG A 50 20.14 2.27 2.22
C ARG A 50 20.89 0.94 2.33
N ALA A 51 20.71 0.21 3.43
CA ALA A 51 21.40 -1.05 3.67
C ALA A 51 21.00 -2.16 2.68
N LEU A 52 19.77 -2.07 2.15
CA LEU A 52 19.20 -3.02 1.21
C LEU A 52 19.23 -2.53 -0.24
N ASP A 53 19.98 -1.46 -0.53
CA ASP A 53 20.08 -0.85 -1.86
C ASP A 53 18.71 -0.74 -2.56
N SER A 54 17.79 -0.05 -1.89
CA SER A 54 16.38 0.07 -2.27
C SER A 54 15.82 1.42 -1.82
N SER A 55 14.57 1.72 -2.15
CA SER A 55 13.84 2.88 -1.63
C SER A 55 12.92 2.49 -0.48
N VAL A 56 12.55 3.48 0.35
CA VAL A 56 11.58 3.27 1.43
C VAL A 56 10.23 2.85 0.84
N GLU A 57 9.85 3.44 -0.30
CA GLU A 57 8.61 3.13 -1.00
C GLU A 57 8.58 1.71 -1.56
N ASN A 58 9.73 1.18 -2.01
CA ASN A 58 9.83 -0.19 -2.49
C ASN A 58 9.86 -1.20 -1.35
N LEU A 59 10.56 -0.90 -0.25
CA LEU A 59 10.60 -1.77 0.92
C LEU A 59 9.28 -1.80 1.69
N PHE A 60 8.60 -0.66 1.73
CA PHE A 60 7.32 -0.46 2.38
C PHE A 60 6.34 0.08 1.35
N PRO A 61 5.90 -0.76 0.39
CA PRO A 61 4.89 -0.35 -0.56
C PRO A 61 3.66 0.05 0.24
N SER A 62 3.42 1.36 0.32
CA SER A 62 2.15 1.87 0.77
C SER A 62 1.09 1.18 -0.07
N ASN A 63 -0.01 0.74 0.56
CA ASN A 63 -1.15 0.12 -0.11
C ASN A 63 -1.91 1.15 -0.99
N LYS A 64 -1.16 1.92 -1.79
CA LYS A 64 -1.57 2.86 -2.81
C LYS A 64 -2.19 2.13 -4.01
N SER A 65 -2.12 0.79 -4.07
CA SER A 65 -2.83 -0.01 -5.09
C SER A 65 -4.31 0.38 -5.14
N LYS A 66 -4.93 0.71 -4.00
CA LYS A 66 -6.34 1.12 -3.91
C LYS A 66 -6.63 2.55 -4.38
N VAL A 67 -5.65 3.45 -4.28
CA VAL A 67 -5.76 4.89 -4.62
C VAL A 67 -5.72 5.09 -6.13
N ILE A 68 -4.97 4.23 -6.83
CA ILE A 68 -4.69 4.37 -8.26
C ILE A 68 -5.82 3.76 -9.10
N ALA A 69 -6.41 2.64 -8.68
CA ALA A 69 -7.49 1.96 -9.42
C ALA A 69 -8.76 2.82 -9.59
N LEU A 70 -9.25 3.46 -8.51
CA LEU A 70 -10.47 4.29 -8.57
C LEU A 70 -10.32 5.47 -9.54
N LYS A 71 -9.20 6.19 -9.44
CA LYS A 71 -8.93 7.37 -10.26
C LYS A 71 -8.69 6.99 -11.72
N GLN A 72 -7.88 5.95 -11.95
CA GLN A 72 -7.59 5.47 -13.30
C GLN A 72 -8.87 5.00 -14.00
N ARG A 73 -9.66 4.14 -13.34
CA ARG A 73 -10.90 3.62 -13.91
C ARG A 73 -11.91 4.73 -14.21
N ARG A 74 -12.03 5.69 -13.29
CA ARG A 74 -12.86 6.88 -13.51
C ARG A 74 -12.43 7.66 -14.76
N GLN A 75 -11.13 7.83 -14.96
CA GLN A 75 -10.58 8.57 -16.10
C GLN A 75 -10.77 7.80 -17.43
N GLU A 76 -10.64 6.48 -17.43
CA GLU A 76 -10.96 5.62 -18.57
C GLU A 76 -12.41 5.78 -19.01
N LEU A 77 -13.33 5.84 -18.03
CA LEU A 77 -14.76 6.09 -18.26
C LEU A 77 -15.09 7.57 -18.52
N LYS A 78 -14.10 8.47 -18.50
CA LYS A 78 -14.25 9.93 -18.65
C LYS A 78 -15.25 10.55 -17.68
N LEU A 79 -15.35 10.01 -16.46
CA LEU A 79 -16.25 10.49 -15.42
C LEU A 79 -15.56 11.53 -14.52
N THR A 80 -16.33 12.45 -13.94
CA THR A 80 -15.87 13.35 -12.87
C THR A 80 -16.00 12.68 -11.50
N GLN A 81 -15.30 13.21 -10.50
CA GLN A 81 -15.40 12.72 -9.11
C GLN A 81 -16.84 12.80 -8.59
N LYS A 82 -17.53 13.90 -8.90
CA LYS A 82 -18.95 14.11 -8.58
C LYS A 82 -19.86 13.05 -9.21
N GLN A 83 -19.65 12.73 -10.49
CA GLN A 83 -20.47 11.72 -11.19
C GLN A 83 -20.33 10.32 -10.58
N VAL A 84 -19.11 9.91 -10.20
CA VAL A 84 -18.91 8.60 -9.55
C VAL A 84 -19.52 8.60 -8.15
N ALA A 85 -19.40 9.70 -7.41
CA ALA A 85 -19.99 9.83 -6.08
C ALA A 85 -21.53 9.74 -6.12
N GLU A 86 -22.17 10.41 -7.08
CA GLU A 86 -23.62 10.32 -7.33
C GLU A 86 -24.05 8.89 -7.68
N ARG A 87 -23.33 8.23 -8.62
CA ARG A 87 -23.60 6.83 -9.00
C ARG A 87 -23.45 5.85 -7.83
N ALA A 88 -22.48 6.08 -6.94
CA ALA A 88 -22.23 5.25 -5.77
C ALA A 88 -23.05 5.65 -4.53
N ASN A 89 -23.92 6.66 -4.64
CA ASN A 89 -24.74 7.22 -3.56
C ASN A 89 -23.91 7.64 -2.33
N ILE A 90 -22.83 8.39 -2.56
CA ILE A 90 -21.96 8.96 -1.52
C ILE A 90 -21.68 10.44 -1.79
N ALA A 91 -21.23 11.17 -0.76
CA ALA A 91 -20.75 12.54 -0.97
C ALA A 91 -19.47 12.57 -1.81
N GLU A 92 -19.33 13.58 -2.67
CA GLU A 92 -18.11 13.81 -3.48
C GLU A 92 -16.85 13.89 -2.62
N SER A 93 -16.94 14.57 -1.47
CA SER A 93 -15.84 14.66 -0.51
C SER A 93 -15.42 13.28 0.02
N THR A 94 -16.37 12.35 0.16
CA THR A 94 -16.08 10.98 0.59
C THR A 94 -15.35 10.22 -0.52
N TYR A 95 -15.82 10.31 -1.76
CA TYR A 95 -15.14 9.73 -2.93
C TYR A 95 -13.71 10.25 -3.08
N GLN A 96 -13.51 11.56 -2.95
CA GLN A 96 -12.18 12.18 -2.97
C GLN A 96 -11.24 11.63 -1.90
N ARG A 97 -11.75 11.34 -0.69
CA ARG A 97 -10.93 10.76 0.37
C ARG A 97 -10.58 9.30 0.07
N TYR A 98 -11.45 8.55 -0.62
CA TYR A 98 -11.13 7.22 -1.16
C TYR A 98 -10.04 7.30 -2.24
N GLU A 99 -10.19 8.19 -3.23
CA GLU A 99 -9.19 8.42 -4.28
C GLU A 99 -7.84 8.89 -3.73
N ARG A 100 -7.79 9.48 -2.52
CA ARG A 100 -6.54 9.86 -1.84
C ARG A 100 -6.03 8.81 -0.85
N GLY A 101 -6.75 7.71 -0.65
CA GLY A 101 -6.40 6.67 0.31
C GLY A 101 -6.47 7.09 1.78
N GLN A 102 -7.19 8.18 2.08
CA GLN A 102 -7.32 8.71 3.44
C GLN A 102 -8.29 7.87 4.29
N ILE A 103 -9.23 7.20 3.63
CA ILE A 103 -10.21 6.29 4.25
C ILE A 103 -10.44 5.09 3.32
N VAL A 104 -10.88 3.98 3.91
CA VAL A 104 -11.24 2.75 3.19
C VAL A 104 -12.75 2.61 3.22
N PRO A 105 -13.42 2.27 2.10
CA PRO A 105 -14.86 2.07 2.08
C PRO A 105 -15.25 0.81 2.85
N LEU A 106 -16.44 0.83 3.45
CA LEU A 106 -17.07 -0.40 3.95
C LEU A 106 -17.39 -1.33 2.76
N ALA A 107 -17.50 -2.63 3.01
CA ALA A 107 -17.73 -3.63 1.96
C ALA A 107 -18.91 -3.28 1.03
N PHE A 108 -20.04 -2.85 1.60
CA PHE A 108 -21.20 -2.42 0.82
C PHE A 108 -20.91 -1.17 -0.06
N THR A 109 -20.17 -0.19 0.46
CA THR A 109 -19.74 0.98 -0.31
C THR A 109 -18.75 0.61 -1.40
N ALA A 110 -17.86 -0.35 -1.16
CA ALA A 110 -16.94 -0.88 -2.16
C ALA A 110 -17.70 -1.51 -3.34
N VAL A 111 -18.77 -2.26 -3.07
CA VAL A 111 -19.68 -2.80 -4.10
C VAL A 111 -20.34 -1.70 -4.92
N HIS A 112 -20.80 -0.62 -4.28
CA HIS A 112 -21.38 0.52 -5.01
C HIS A 112 -20.37 1.26 -5.87
N LEU A 113 -19.14 1.43 -5.39
CA LEU A 113 -18.05 2.03 -6.16
C LEU A 113 -17.68 1.17 -7.38
N ALA A 114 -17.61 -0.15 -7.21
CA ALA A 114 -17.39 -1.10 -8.31
C ALA A 114 -18.45 -0.98 -9.39
N LYS A 115 -19.73 -0.99 -8.99
CA LYS A 115 -20.85 -0.78 -9.92
C LYS A 115 -20.81 0.57 -10.62
N ALA A 116 -20.51 1.65 -9.88
CA ALA A 116 -20.42 3.00 -10.43
C ALA A 116 -19.30 3.16 -11.47
N LEU A 117 -18.24 2.37 -11.33
CA LEU A 117 -17.04 2.33 -12.17
C LEU A 117 -17.02 1.16 -13.17
N GLU A 118 -18.15 0.48 -13.35
CA GLU A 118 -18.33 -0.57 -14.36
C GLU A 118 -17.19 -1.61 -14.30
N THR A 119 -16.90 -2.10 -13.09
CA THR A 119 -15.81 -3.02 -12.76
C THR A 119 -16.21 -3.89 -11.55
N THR A 120 -15.36 -4.81 -11.13
CA THR A 120 -15.58 -5.67 -9.97
C THR A 120 -14.90 -5.13 -8.72
N VAL A 121 -15.33 -5.60 -7.54
CA VAL A 121 -14.66 -5.23 -6.28
C VAL A 121 -13.25 -5.82 -6.26
N GLU A 122 -13.09 -6.99 -6.84
CA GLU A 122 -11.83 -7.67 -7.04
C GLU A 122 -10.91 -6.79 -7.90
N GLU A 123 -11.30 -6.39 -9.11
CA GLU A 123 -10.49 -5.52 -9.97
C GLU A 123 -10.13 -4.17 -9.33
N LEU A 124 -11.00 -3.60 -8.49
CA LEU A 124 -10.72 -2.35 -7.78
C LEU A 124 -9.78 -2.49 -6.58
N TYR A 125 -9.69 -3.68 -5.99
CA TYR A 125 -9.06 -3.87 -4.69
C TYR A 125 -8.14 -5.10 -4.61
N ILE A 126 -7.82 -5.77 -5.71
CA ILE A 126 -6.86 -6.88 -5.75
C ILE A 126 -5.52 -6.38 -5.22
N ASP A 127 -5.04 -7.08 -4.18
CA ASP A 127 -3.66 -7.08 -3.78
C ASP A 127 -2.96 -8.04 -4.75
N GLU A 128 -2.03 -7.56 -5.60
CA GLU A 128 -1.11 -8.47 -6.28
C GLU A 128 -0.33 -9.22 -5.20
N GLU A 129 -0.56 -10.53 -5.10
CA GLU A 129 0.15 -11.48 -4.23
C GLU A 129 1.64 -11.55 -4.54
#